data_AF-R9BTZ6-F1
#
_entry.id   AF-R9BTZ6-F1
#
_cell.length_a   1.000
_cell.length_b   1.000
_cell.length_c   1.000
_cell.angle_alpha   90.00
_cell.angle_beta   90.00
_cell.angle_gamma   90.00
#
_symmetry.space_group_name_H-M   'P 1'
#
loop_
_entity.id
_entity.type
_entity.pdbx_description
1 polymer ?
#
loop_
_entity_poly.entity_id
_entity_poly.type
_entity_poly.pdbx_seq_one_letter_code
_entity_poly.pdbx_strand_id
1 'polypeptide(L)' 'MKVSIFLKGKKEPVIYEGERIDIVDLSLNNIDYTQIRYFKKGSSKSELIVKNLISKIIESGKVH' A
#
# COMPACT_ATOMS: atom_id res chain seq x y z
N MET A 1 -5.81 6.69 -8.97
CA MET A 1 -6.15 5.73 -7.90
C MET A 1 -5.54 6.18 -6.59
N LYS A 2 -6.25 6.02 -5.47
CA LYS A 2 -5.75 6.36 -4.13
C LYS A 2 -5.96 5.19 -3.19
N VAL A 3 -4.92 4.76 -2.49
CA VAL A 3 -4.98 3.70 -1.47
C VAL A 3 -4.58 4.29 -0.13
N SER A 4 -5.38 4.01 0.89
CA SER A 4 -5.10 4.39 2.28
C SER A 4 -4.80 3.13 3.10
N ILE A 5 -3.60 3.07 3.67
CA ILE A 5 -3.15 1.95 4.49
C ILE A 5 -3.13 2.39 5.95
N PHE A 6 -3.96 1.75 6.75
CA PHE A 6 -4.04 1.97 8.18
C PHE A 6 -3.05 1.04 8.86
N LEU A 7 -2.17 1.60 9.68
CA LEU A 7 -1.17 0.87 10.43
C LEU A 7 -1.55 0.84 11.91
N LYS A 8 -1.33 -0.30 12.57
CA LYS A 8 -1.53 -0.44 14.01
C LYS A 8 -0.68 0.59 14.76
N GLY A 9 -1.29 1.27 15.74
CA GLY A 9 -0.62 2.29 16.53
C GLY A 9 -0.44 3.65 15.85
N LYS A 10 -0.88 3.83 14.59
CA LYS A 10 -0.92 5.14 13.92
C LYS A 10 -2.35 5.62 13.77
N LYS A 11 -2.58 6.90 14.09
CA LYS A 11 -3.90 7.55 13.98
C LYS A 11 -4.25 7.86 12.53
N GLU A 12 -3.27 8.26 11.73
CA GLU A 12 -3.45 8.64 10.33
C GLU A 12 -2.99 7.53 9.38
N PRO A 13 -3.72 7.27 8.28
CA PRO A 13 -3.31 6.29 7.29
C PRO A 13 -2.13 6.80 6.46
N VAL A 14 -1.32 5.86 5.97
CA VAL A 14 -0.36 6.14 4.90
C VAL A 14 -1.11 6.17 3.58
N ILE A 15 -0.97 7.26 2.83
CA ILE A 15 -1.71 7.49 1.59
C ILE A 15 -0.77 7.32 0.40
N TYR A 16 -1.15 6.40 -0.49
CA TYR A 16 -0.53 6.22 -1.79
C TYR A 16 -1.46 6.75 -2.87
N GLU A 17 -0.95 7.57 -3.77
CA GLU A 17 -1.71 8.16 -4.86
C GLU A 17 -0.92 8.11 -6.15
N GLY A 18 -1.53 7.54 -7.19
CA GLY A 18 -0.91 7.35 -8.49
C GLY A 18 -1.89 7.02 -9.59
N GLU A 19 -1.37 6.96 -10.82
CA GLU A 19 -2.07 6.48 -12.01
C GLU A 19 -2.45 5.00 -11.84
N ARG A 20 -1.50 4.20 -11.31
CA ARG A 20 -1.68 2.80 -10.92
C ARG A 20 -1.08 2.56 -9.54
N ILE A 21 -1.70 1.66 -8.77
CA ILE A 21 -1.15 1.15 -7.52
C ILE A 21 -1.26 -0.37 -7.57
N ASP A 22 -0.14 -1.05 -7.40
CA ASP A 22 -0.07 -2.51 -7.28
C ASP A 22 0.19 -2.87 -5.80
N ILE A 23 -0.57 -3.84 -5.29
CA ILE A 23 -0.46 -4.36 -3.92
C ILE A 23 -0.19 -5.85 -4.01
N VAL A 24 0.96 -6.29 -3.48
CA VAL A 24 1.40 -7.68 -3.58
C VAL A 24 1.81 -8.18 -2.20
N ASP A 25 1.19 -9.28 -1.75
CA ASP A 25 1.63 -9.98 -0.56
C ASP A 25 2.77 -10.94 -0.90
N LEU A 26 3.81 -10.95 -0.06
CA LEU A 26 5.00 -11.78 -0.25
C LEU A 26 5.61 -12.17 1.10
N SER A 27 6.22 -13.35 1.14
CA SER A 27 6.91 -13.85 2.34
C SER A 27 8.42 -13.84 2.09
N LEU A 28 9.17 -13.16 2.96
CA LEU A 28 10.63 -13.06 2.89
C LEU A 28 11.20 -13.43 4.25
N ASN A 29 12.09 -14.43 4.28
CA ASN A 29 12.74 -14.90 5.50
C ASN A 29 11.73 -15.21 6.64
N ASN A 30 10.63 -15.89 6.31
CA ASN A 30 9.52 -16.21 7.21
C ASN A 30 8.77 -15.00 7.81
N ILE A 31 8.92 -13.82 7.21
CA ILE A 31 8.14 -12.63 7.57
C ILE A 31 7.25 -12.28 6.39
N ASP A 32 5.95 -12.15 6.64
CA ASP A 32 4.99 -11.73 5.63
C ASP A 32 4.98 -10.20 5.50
N TYR A 33 5.11 -9.74 4.27
CA TYR A 33 5.06 -8.35 3.87
C TYR A 33 3.96 -8.13 2.85
N THR A 34 3.47 -6.89 2.82
CA THR A 34 2.71 -6.36 1.70
C THR A 34 3.58 -5.31 1.02
N GLN A 35 3.91 -5.52 -0.25
CA GLN A 35 4.55 -4.55 -1.11
C GLN A 35 3.51 -3.63 -1.72
N ILE A 36 3.76 -2.32 -1.64
CA ILE A 36 2.96 -1.29 -2.28
C ILE A 36 3.82 -0.62 -3.33
N ARG A 37 3.41 -0.71 -4.59
CA ARG A 37 4.06 -0.01 -5.70
C ARG A 37 3.08 1.00 -6.31
N TYR A 38 3.46 2.26 -6.36
CA TYR A 38 2.64 3.31 -6.97
C TYR A 38 3.38 4.01 -8.10
N PHE A 39 2.63 4.29 -9.17
CA PHE A 39 3.12 4.91 -10.40
C PHE A 39 2.55 6.32 -10.51
N LYS A 40 3.42 7.33 -10.67
CA LYS A 40 3.01 8.73 -10.77
C LYS A 40 3.93 9.46 -11.73
N LYS A 41 3.35 10.04 -12.79
CA LYS A 41 4.08 10.88 -13.77
C LYS A 41 5.31 10.19 -14.36
N GLY A 42 5.17 8.92 -14.75
CA GLY A 42 6.26 8.14 -15.35
C GLY A 42 7.34 7.64 -14.37
N SER A 43 7.21 7.94 -13.08
CA SER A 43 8.05 7.37 -12.02
C SER A 43 7.31 6.29 -11.23
N SER A 44 8.03 5.35 -10.66
CA SER A 44 7.47 4.37 -9.71
C SER A 44 8.23 4.39 -8.40
N LYS A 45 7.51 4.17 -7.31
CA LYS A 45 8.07 3.98 -5.97
C LYS A 45 7.50 2.72 -5.36
N SER A 46 8.30 2.02 -4.57
CA SER A 46 7.92 0.76 -3.92
C SER A 46 8.28 0.80 -2.45
N GLU A 47 7.37 0.31 -1.61
CA GLU A 47 7.53 0.21 -0.16
C GLU A 47 7.12 -1.19 0.31
N LEU A 48 7.81 -1.70 1.33
CA LEU A 48 7.47 -2.97 1.99
C LEU A 48 6.98 -2.68 3.40
N ILE A 49 5.81 -3.24 3.74
CA ILE A 49 5.21 -3.10 5.06
C ILE A 49 5.02 -4.49 5.63
N VAL A 50 5.46 -4.73 6.86
CA VAL A 50 5.19 -6.01 7.56
C VAL A 50 3.67 -6.18 7.67
N LYS A 51 3.15 -7.31 7.15
CA LYS A 51 1.72 -7.54 7.00
C LYS A 51 0.98 -7.47 8.34
N ASN A 52 1.61 -7.90 9.44
CA ASN A 52 1.02 -7.83 10.78
C ASN A 52 0.76 -6.39 11.26
N LEU A 53 1.46 -5.39 10.72
CA LEU A 53 1.34 -3.98 11.11
C LEU A 53 0.17 -3.32 10.41
N ILE A 54 -0.32 -3.90 9.30
CA ILE A 54 -1.46 -3.37 8.56
C ILE A 54 -2.73 -3.78 9.30
N SER A 55 -3.55 -2.80 9.65
CA SER A 55 -4.88 -3.02 10.21
C SER A 55 -5.96 -3.03 9.13
N LYS A 56 -5.82 -2.20 8.09
CA LYS A 56 -6.79 -2.09 7.00
C LYS A 56 -6.16 -1.48 5.76
N ILE A 57 -6.60 -1.90 4.58
CA ILE A 57 -6.30 -1.25 3.30
C ILE A 57 -7.64 -0.80 2.71
N ILE A 58 -7.72 0.45 2.27
CA ILE A 58 -8.90 1.02 1.60
C ILE A 58 -8.47 1.58 0.26
N GLU A 59 -9.04 1.04 -0.81
CA GLU A 59 -8.91 1.59 -2.15
C GLU A 59 -10.02 2.60 -2.41
N SER A 60 -9.65 3.75 -2.97
CA SER A 60 -10.54 4.82 -3.36
C SER A 60 -10.18 5.26 -4.78
N GLY A 61 -10.96 4.78 -5.73
CA GLY A 61 -10.90 5.15 -7.13
C GLY A 61 -12.33 5.14 -7.67
N LYS A 62 -12.74 6.23 -8.31
CA LYS A 62 -14.05 6.30 -8.98
C LYS A 62 -14.15 5.15 -9.97
N VAL A 63 -15.03 4.20 -9.71
CA VAL A 63 -15.65 3.38 -10.76
C VAL A 63 -16.60 4.35 -11.47
N HIS A 64 -16.29 4.69 -12.72
CA HIS A 64 -17.29 5.25 -13.65
C HIS A 64 -17.85 4.08 -14.45
#